data_AF-A0A0G8UIB4-F1
#
_entry.id   AF-A0A0G8UIB4-F1
#
_cell.length_a   1.000
_cell.length_b   1.000
_cell.length_c   1.000
_cell.angle_alpha   90.00
_cell.angle_beta   90.00
_cell.angle_gamma   90.00
#
_symmetry.space_group_name_H-M   'P 1'
#
loop_
_entity.id
_entity.type
_entity.pdbx_description
1 polymer ?
#
loop_
_entity_poly.entity_id
_entity_poly.type
_entity_poly.pdbx_seq_one_letter_code
_entity_poly.pdbx_strand_id
1 'polypeptide(L)'
;MHVERTRHVDCSAPDPSGALDDAYEYDIYRFVDGERCLIARSYIDTPREAHFLSMEIAGKSRLLKDADLLDPLWLFAQAQLRREGKLQLCWLSGRDNGYEPVPADSTSLE
;
A
#
# COMPACT_ATOMS: atom_id res chain seq x y z
N MET A 1 -17.47 -0.85 1.88
CA MET A 1 -16.01 -1.04 1.77
C MET A 1 -15.66 -2.52 1.79
N HIS A 2 -14.77 -2.95 0.89
CA HIS A 2 -14.18 -4.30 0.91
C HIS A 2 -12.69 -4.21 0.53
N VAL A 3 -11.97 -5.33 0.68
CA VAL A 3 -10.56 -5.45 0.30
C VAL A 3 -10.38 -6.63 -0.64
N GLU A 4 -9.61 -6.43 -1.70
CA GLU A 4 -9.13 -7.47 -2.60
C GLU A 4 -7.62 -7.59 -2.42
N ARG A 5 -7.09 -8.81 -2.43
CA ARG A 5 -5.65 -9.08 -2.34
C ARG A 5 -5.22 -9.99 -3.48
N THR A 6 -4.20 -9.57 -4.22
CA THR A 6 -3.61 -10.36 -5.31
C THR A 6 -2.12 -10.54 -5.06
N ARG A 7 -1.63 -11.78 -5.19
CA ARG A 7 -0.20 -12.12 -5.14
C ARG A 7 0.44 -11.85 -6.49
N HIS A 8 1.59 -11.18 -6.48
CA HIS A 8 2.42 -10.92 -7.64
C HIS A 8 3.83 -11.47 -7.39
N VAL A 9 4.43 -11.97 -8.47
CA VAL A 9 5.84 -12.36 -8.53
C VAL A 9 6.40 -11.61 -9.74
N ASP A 10 7.39 -10.77 -9.50
CA ASP A 10 8.09 -10.00 -10.53
C ASP A 10 9.55 -10.43 -10.57
N CYS A 11 10.17 -10.45 -11.74
CA CYS A 11 11.57 -10.80 -11.89
C CYS A 11 12.30 -9.58 -12.43
N SER A 12 13.41 -9.21 -11.79
CA SER A 12 14.32 -8.23 -12.39
C SER A 12 14.77 -8.73 -13.78
N ALA A 13 14.97 -7.79 -14.72
CA ALA A 13 15.53 -8.14 -16.02
C ALA A 13 16.88 -8.84 -15.81
N PRO A 14 17.18 -9.89 -16.59
CA PRO A 14 18.47 -10.57 -16.47
C PRO A 14 19.59 -9.56 -16.66
N ASP A 15 20.60 -9.64 -15.82
CA ASP A 15 21.77 -8.80 -15.95
C ASP A 15 22.53 -9.15 -17.26
N PRO A 16 23.54 -8.36 -17.68
CA PRO A 16 24.28 -8.60 -18.93
C PRO A 16 25.00 -9.96 -19.01
N SER A 17 25.16 -10.68 -17.90
CA SER A 17 25.72 -12.02 -17.81
C SER A 17 24.67 -13.14 -17.92
N GLY A 18 23.38 -12.79 -17.96
CA GLY A 18 22.26 -13.73 -18.07
C GLY A 18 21.85 -14.37 -16.74
N ALA A 19 22.40 -13.92 -15.61
CA ALA A 19 21.91 -14.30 -14.30
C ALA A 19 20.62 -13.53 -13.98
N LEU A 20 19.59 -14.26 -13.57
CA LEU A 20 18.36 -13.73 -12.96
C LEU A 20 18.65 -13.63 -11.47
N ASP A 21 18.89 -12.42 -10.95
CA ASP A 21 19.39 -12.32 -9.58
C ASP A 21 18.29 -12.17 -8.52
N ASP A 22 17.12 -11.58 -8.79
CA ASP A 22 16.10 -11.46 -7.74
C ASP A 22 14.66 -11.48 -8.29
N ALA A 23 13.88 -12.45 -7.83
CA ALA A 23 12.42 -12.46 -7.94
C ALA A 23 11.82 -11.75 -6.71
N TYR A 24 11.00 -10.74 -6.94
CA TYR A 24 10.30 -9.99 -5.89
C TYR A 24 8.85 -10.44 -5.79
N GLU A 25 8.49 -10.97 -4.63
CA GLU A 25 7.12 -11.35 -4.32
C GLU A 25 6.43 -10.30 -3.46
N TYR A 26 5.23 -9.89 -3.87
CA TYR A 26 4.44 -8.93 -3.13
C TYR A 26 2.94 -9.17 -3.28
N ASP A 27 2.18 -8.68 -2.31
CA ASP A 27 0.73 -8.55 -2.39
C ASP A 27 0.37 -7.12 -2.81
N ILE A 28 -0.58 -6.99 -3.73
CA ILE A 28 -1.32 -5.76 -3.97
C ILE A 28 -2.67 -5.85 -3.28
N TYR A 29 -2.96 -4.85 -2.45
CA TYR A 29 -4.24 -4.66 -1.79
C TYR A 29 -5.02 -3.55 -2.49
N ARG A 30 -6.29 -3.83 -2.78
CA ARG A 30 -7.24 -2.86 -3.34
C ARG A 30 -8.36 -2.68 -2.33
N PHE A 31 -8.42 -1.53 -1.68
CA PHE A 31 -9.49 -1.17 -0.76
C PHE A 31 -10.52 -0.35 -1.53
N VAL A 32 -11.75 -0.86 -1.64
CA VAL A 32 -12.76 -0.31 -2.56
C VAL A 32 -13.95 0.25 -1.79
N ASP A 33 -14.36 1.47 -2.15
CA ASP A 33 -15.60 2.11 -1.71
C ASP A 33 -16.30 2.85 -2.86
N GLY A 34 -17.27 2.18 -3.48
CA GLY A 34 -17.91 2.69 -4.70
C GLY A 34 -16.89 2.82 -5.83
N GLU A 35 -16.77 4.03 -6.40
CA GLU A 35 -15.83 4.33 -7.49
C GLU A 35 -14.41 4.68 -7.01
N ARG A 36 -14.18 4.66 -5.68
CA ARG A 36 -12.88 4.96 -5.07
C ARG A 36 -12.15 3.68 -4.75
N CYS A 37 -10.86 3.62 -5.07
CA CYS A 37 -10.00 2.51 -4.73
C CYS A 37 -8.64 2.99 -4.22
N LEU A 38 -8.33 2.68 -2.96
CA LEU A 38 -7.03 2.94 -2.36
C LEU A 38 -6.13 1.71 -2.57
N ILE A 39 -4.94 1.92 -3.10
CA ILE A 39 -3.99 0.85 -3.45
C ILE A 39 -2.85 0.81 -2.44
N ALA A 40 -2.54 -0.39 -1.93
CA ALA A 40 -1.35 -0.63 -1.13
C ALA A 40 -0.56 -1.85 -1.61
N ARG A 41 0.73 -1.90 -1.28
CA ARG A 41 1.63 -3.02 -1.58
C ARG A 41 2.34 -3.50 -0.32
N SER A 42 2.54 -4.80 -0.19
CA SER A 42 3.34 -5.40 0.88
C SER A 42 4.23 -6.48 0.29
N TYR A 43 5.53 -6.42 0.55
CA TYR A 43 6.46 -7.45 0.11
C TYR A 43 6.44 -8.65 1.05
N ILE A 44 6.80 -9.82 0.52
CA ILE A 44 6.80 -11.07 1.29
C ILE A 44 7.97 -11.18 2.26
N ASP A 45 9.12 -10.63 1.89
CA ASP A 45 10.33 -10.57 2.69
C ASP A 45 10.25 -9.56 3.84
N THR A 46 9.45 -8.50 3.68
CA THR A 46 9.09 -7.53 4.75
C THR A 46 7.61 -7.64 5.14
N PRO A 47 7.16 -8.79 5.71
CA PRO A 47 5.75 -9.09 5.87
C PRO A 47 5.02 -8.20 6.88
N ARG A 48 5.75 -7.39 7.66
CA ARG A 48 5.20 -6.42 8.64
C ARG A 48 4.99 -5.03 8.03
N GLU A 49 5.42 -4.80 6.79
CA GLU A 49 5.39 -3.52 6.11
C GLU A 49 4.30 -3.49 5.04
N ALA A 50 3.63 -2.35 4.89
CA ALA A 50 2.77 -2.08 3.75
C ALA A 50 2.84 -0.60 3.35
N HIS A 51 2.78 -0.35 2.05
CA HIS A 51 2.98 0.95 1.45
C HIS A 51 1.74 1.33 0.64
N PHE A 52 1.04 2.38 1.03
CA PHE A 52 -0.02 2.98 0.23
C PHE A 52 0.60 3.71 -0.97
N LEU A 53 0.09 3.45 -2.17
CA LEU A 53 0.71 3.90 -3.43
C LEU A 53 -0.08 5.03 -4.10
N SER A 54 -1.39 4.85 -4.22
CA SER A 54 -2.24 5.74 -5.01
C SER A 54 -3.71 5.61 -4.64
N MET A 55 -4.48 6.63 -5.00
CA MET A 55 -5.95 6.61 -5.00
C MET A 55 -6.43 6.59 -6.44
N GLU A 56 -7.27 5.62 -6.78
CA GLU A 56 -8.01 5.57 -8.03
C GLU A 56 -9.43 6.09 -7.79
N ILE A 57 -9.89 7.03 -8.61
CA ILE A 57 -11.26 7.56 -8.57
C ILE A 57 -11.82 7.51 -9.98
N ALA A 58 -12.92 6.80 -10.19
CA ALA A 58 -13.55 6.63 -11.50
C ALA A 58 -12.54 6.22 -12.60
N GLY A 59 -11.68 5.23 -12.28
CA GLY A 59 -10.67 4.68 -13.19
C GLY A 59 -9.42 5.55 -13.39
N LYS A 60 -9.31 6.70 -12.73
CA LYS A 60 -8.12 7.58 -12.82
C LYS A 60 -7.28 7.47 -11.55
N SER A 61 -6.04 7.02 -11.71
CA SER A 61 -5.06 6.96 -10.62
C SER A 61 -4.40 8.32 -10.39
N ARG A 62 -4.19 8.66 -9.11
CA ARG A 62 -3.40 9.81 -8.67
C ARG A 62 -2.61 9.47 -7.41
N LEU A 63 -1.55 10.25 -7.15
CA LEU A 63 -0.87 10.23 -5.87
C LEU A 63 -1.79 10.66 -4.72
N LEU A 64 -1.44 10.20 -3.54
CA LEU A 64 -2.12 10.49 -2.29
C LEU A 64 -1.79 11.90 -1.83
N LYS A 65 -2.71 12.50 -1.07
CA LYS A 65 -2.60 13.86 -0.53
C LYS A 65 -3.02 13.84 0.93
N ASP A 66 -2.65 14.84 1.71
CA ASP A 66 -3.01 14.91 3.14
C ASP A 66 -4.53 14.82 3.38
N ALA A 67 -5.35 15.34 2.46
CA ALA A 67 -6.80 15.25 2.55
C ALA A 67 -7.33 13.80 2.50
N ASP A 68 -6.59 12.87 1.88
CA ASP A 68 -6.97 11.46 1.81
C ASP A 68 -6.78 10.74 3.14
N LEU A 69 -5.91 11.24 4.02
CA LEU A 69 -5.65 10.64 5.34
C LEU A 69 -6.87 10.76 6.28
N LEU A 70 -7.81 11.66 5.94
CA LEU A 70 -9.07 11.84 6.65
C LEU A 70 -10.22 11.04 6.03
N ASP A 71 -9.99 10.35 4.90
CA ASP A 71 -11.05 9.61 4.21
C ASP A 71 -11.42 8.33 5.01
N PRO A 72 -12.72 8.01 5.17
CA PRO A 72 -13.14 6.74 5.77
C PRO A 72 -12.50 5.49 5.16
N LEU A 73 -12.23 5.51 3.84
CA LEU A 73 -11.55 4.43 3.15
C LEU A 73 -10.10 4.26 3.61
N TRP A 74 -9.42 5.36 3.95
CA TRP A 74 -8.07 5.34 4.51
C TRP A 74 -8.04 4.67 5.88
N LEU A 75 -8.94 5.07 6.78
CA LEU A 75 -9.06 4.47 8.11
C LEU A 75 -9.40 2.98 8.03
N PHE A 76 -10.34 2.61 7.15
CA PHE A 76 -10.66 1.22 6.89
C PHE A 76 -9.45 0.42 6.43
N ALA A 77 -8.69 0.94 5.46
CA ALA A 77 -7.52 0.25 4.92
C ALA A 77 -6.41 0.05 5.96
N GLN A 78 -6.14 1.06 6.78
CA GLN A 78 -5.19 0.94 7.90
C GLN A 78 -5.61 -0.18 8.87
N ALA A 79 -6.88 -0.20 9.28
CA ALA A 79 -7.40 -1.22 10.19
C ALA A 79 -7.29 -2.63 9.60
N GLN A 80 -7.59 -2.79 8.30
CA GLN A 80 -7.44 -4.06 7.58
C GLN A 80 -5.99 -4.54 7.56
N LEU A 81 -5.05 -3.67 7.17
CA LEU A 81 -3.63 -4.03 7.10
C LEU A 81 -3.07 -4.37 8.48
N ARG A 82 -3.43 -3.61 9.53
CA ARG A 82 -3.01 -3.92 10.90
C ARG A 82 -3.58 -5.25 11.40
N ARG A 83 -4.82 -5.59 11.04
CA ARG A 83 -5.43 -6.90 11.34
C ARG A 83 -4.70 -8.05 10.62
N GLU A 84 -4.11 -7.80 9.46
CA GLU A 84 -3.23 -8.75 8.76
C GLU A 84 -1.77 -8.73 9.27
N GLY A 85 -1.48 -7.99 10.35
CA GLY A 85 -0.16 -7.93 10.98
C GLY A 85 0.81 -6.92 10.36
N LYS A 86 0.34 -6.06 9.45
CA LYS A 86 1.14 -4.96 8.88
C LYS A 86 1.18 -3.80 9.88
N LEU A 87 2.29 -3.70 10.61
CA LEU A 87 2.44 -2.69 11.67
C LEU A 87 3.15 -1.43 11.20
N GLN A 88 3.99 -1.56 10.17
CA GLN A 88 4.73 -0.46 9.58
C GLN A 88 4.00 -0.03 8.32
N LEU A 89 3.20 1.03 8.42
CA LEU A 89 2.44 1.57 7.30
C LEU A 89 3.11 2.87 6.83
N CYS A 90 3.40 2.94 5.53
CA CYS A 90 3.91 4.13 4.87
C CYS A 90 3.03 4.49 3.68
N TRP A 91 3.13 5.72 3.18
CA TRP A 91 2.37 6.17 2.02
C TRP A 91 3.17 7.04 1.09
N LEU A 92 2.95 6.88 -0.21
CA LEU A 92 3.60 7.64 -1.25
C LEU A 92 2.94 9.02 -1.35
N SER A 93 3.52 10.02 -0.67
CA SER A 93 2.95 11.36 -0.54
C SER A 93 3.16 12.23 -1.77
N GLY A 94 4.06 11.82 -2.67
CA GLY A 94 4.48 12.62 -3.83
C GLY A 94 5.33 13.84 -3.46
N ARG A 95 5.73 13.98 -2.18
CA ARG A 95 6.69 14.96 -1.70
C ARG A 95 8.09 14.34 -1.63
N ASP A 96 9.13 15.18 -1.62
CA ASP A 96 10.56 14.85 -1.44
C ASP A 96 10.95 13.37 -1.67
N ASN A 97 11.32 12.64 -0.62
CA ASN A 97 11.82 11.25 -0.63
C ASN A 97 10.74 10.17 -0.90
N GLY A 98 9.57 10.55 -1.41
CA GLY A 98 8.53 9.62 -1.84
C GLY A 98 7.63 9.12 -0.71
N TYR A 99 8.14 8.29 0.19
CA TYR A 99 7.33 7.64 1.23
C TYR A 99 7.41 8.35 2.59
N GLU A 100 6.25 8.49 3.23
CA GLU A 100 6.12 9.01 4.60
C GLU A 100 5.43 7.98 5.50
N PRO A 101 5.77 7.93 6.81
CA PRO A 101 5.06 7.07 7.74
C PRO A 101 3.61 7.51 7.88
N VAL A 102 2.70 6.54 7.94
CA VAL A 102 1.31 6.81 8.31
C VAL A 102 1.29 7.19 9.79
N PRO A 103 0.67 8.32 10.16
CA PRO A 103 0.54 8.70 11.57
C PRO A 103 -0.08 7.56 12.37
N ALA A 104 0.49 7.25 13.53
CA ALA A 104 -0.13 6.31 14.44
C ALA A 104 -1.53 6.85 14.79
N ASP A 105 -2.55 6.00 14.71
CA ASP A 105 -3.87 6.39 15.20
C ASP A 105 -3.71 6.82 16.65
N SER A 106 -4.19 8.03 16.97
CA SER A 106 -4.23 8.51 18.36
C SER A 106 -5.25 7.73 19.21
N THR A 107 -5.89 6.69 18.67
CA THR A 107 -6.76 5.77 19.40
C THR A 107 -5.93 4.68 20.09
N SER A 108 -5.07 5.11 21.01
CA SER A 108 -4.73 4.30 22.18
C SER A 108 -5.26 5.06 23.39
N LEU A 109 -6.51 4.78 23.75
CA LEU A 109 -7.09 4.94 25.09
C LEU A 109 -8.57 4.57 24.96
N GLU A 110 -8.89 3.30 25.24
CA GLU A 110 -9.81 2.88 26.32
C GLU A 110 -9.74 1.36 26.52
#